data_AF-A0A6L5NR91-F1
#
_entry.id   AF-A0A6L5NR91-F1
#
_cell.length_a   1.000
_cell.length_b   1.000
_cell.length_c   1.000
_cell.angle_alpha   90.00
_cell.angle_beta   90.00
_cell.angle_gamma   90.00
#
_symmetry.space_group_name_H-M   'P 1'
#
loop_
_entity.id
_entity.type
_entity.pdbx_description
1 polymer ?
#
loop_
_entity_poly.entity_id
_entity_poly.type
_entity_poly.pdbx_seq_one_letter_code
_entity_poly.pdbx_strand_id
1 'polypeptide(L)'
;MRILIVEDSEAVSKILTHLIMQELGCEVDVAADYQTAIKQLEHNHYFVVIADLNLPDAPNGEIVTSVLTTFTTPCIVLTGNLDNQQRKELLKMGIVDYILKENRFSYQYVVKLISRLHRNQDVKVLVADDSVVSRKFVRALLEQHLFQVIEANDGAQALEVLQQHKGIQLLITDYNMPNIDGFELILQVRENYTREDLAIIGLSNDNNESLSARFIKNGANDFLQKPFVHEEFHCRVLNTLDSLDMIRRLWNKANRDYLTKAYTRRYFFSQYKKEPKETDHYSVALLDIDYFKKVNDSYGHDVGDQVLVEFVKRLDLAFGQHFTVARFGGEEFVVAFKGLDTTKAYTLIDKFRIQSQQTAIVTQAGALNISFSGGVTHIIDGGIDNALKQADALLYKAKKTGRNLIVQG
;
A
#
# COMPACT_ATOMS: atom_id res chain seq x y z
N MET A 1 2.65 -6.50 -17.02
CA MET A 1 2.65 -7.82 -16.35
C MET A 1 2.12 -8.83 -17.33
N ARG A 2 2.81 -9.96 -17.53
CA ARG A 2 2.40 -11.02 -18.46
C ARG A 2 2.42 -12.36 -17.73
N ILE A 3 1.39 -13.17 -17.94
CA ILE A 3 1.15 -14.41 -17.20
C ILE A 3 1.05 -15.57 -18.18
N LEU A 4 1.69 -16.70 -17.85
CA LEU A 4 1.59 -17.92 -18.63
C LEU A 4 0.69 -18.91 -17.90
N ILE A 5 -0.31 -19.44 -18.60
CA ILE A 5 -1.10 -20.59 -18.15
C ILE A 5 -0.66 -21.82 -18.94
N VAL A 6 -0.15 -22.83 -18.25
CA VAL A 6 0.18 -24.14 -18.83
C VAL A 6 -0.89 -25.13 -18.38
N GLU A 7 -1.84 -25.39 -19.26
CA GLU A 7 -3.08 -26.12 -18.98
C GLU A 7 -3.62 -26.72 -20.29
N ASP A 8 -3.79 -28.04 -20.32
CA ASP A 8 -4.31 -28.78 -21.47
C ASP A 8 -5.83 -28.63 -21.62
N SER A 9 -6.56 -28.42 -20.51
CA SER A 9 -7.99 -28.19 -20.52
C SER A 9 -8.34 -26.81 -21.10
N GLU A 10 -8.91 -26.81 -22.31
CA GLU A 10 -9.39 -25.59 -22.98
C GLU A 10 -10.44 -24.83 -22.14
N ALA A 11 -11.27 -25.55 -21.37
CA ALA A 11 -12.26 -24.93 -20.50
C ALA A 11 -11.61 -24.19 -19.33
N VAL A 12 -10.64 -24.82 -18.65
CA VAL A 12 -9.94 -24.23 -17.49
C VAL A 12 -9.11 -23.03 -17.91
N SER A 13 -8.33 -23.17 -18.99
CA SER A 13 -7.50 -22.09 -19.53
C SER A 13 -8.34 -20.87 -19.94
N LYS A 14 -9.49 -21.06 -20.60
CA LYS A 14 -10.42 -19.97 -20.93
C LYS A 14 -10.98 -19.28 -19.69
N ILE A 15 -11.38 -20.03 -18.67
CA ILE A 15 -11.91 -19.46 -17.40
C ILE A 15 -10.83 -18.62 -16.71
N LEU A 16 -9.63 -19.17 -16.54
CA LEU A 16 -8.52 -18.46 -15.90
C LEU A 16 -8.12 -17.22 -16.69
N THR A 17 -7.98 -17.33 -18.00
CA THR A 17 -7.67 -16.20 -18.89
C THR A 17 -8.68 -15.07 -18.70
N HIS A 18 -9.98 -15.40 -18.74
CA HIS A 18 -11.04 -14.41 -18.55
C HIS A 18 -10.96 -13.72 -17.18
N LEU A 19 -10.83 -14.50 -16.10
CA LEU A 19 -10.77 -13.95 -14.74
C LEU A 19 -9.53 -13.07 -14.52
N ILE A 20 -8.37 -13.51 -15.02
CA ILE A 20 -7.10 -12.78 -14.89
C ILE A 20 -7.16 -11.47 -15.68
N MET A 21 -7.62 -11.50 -16.94
CA MET A 21 -7.74 -10.29 -17.75
C MET A 21 -8.74 -9.30 -17.15
N GLN A 22 -9.86 -9.78 -16.62
CA GLN A 22 -10.90 -8.92 -16.04
C GLN A 22 -10.43 -8.24 -14.74
N GLU A 23 -9.80 -8.98 -13.83
CA GLU A 23 -9.44 -8.48 -12.50
C GLU A 23 -8.09 -7.75 -12.49
N LEU A 24 -7.14 -8.16 -13.34
CA LEU A 24 -5.77 -7.65 -13.31
C LEU A 24 -5.39 -6.81 -14.53
N GLY A 25 -6.20 -6.82 -15.61
CA GLY A 25 -5.95 -6.03 -16.82
C GLY A 25 -4.60 -6.32 -17.47
N CYS A 26 -4.15 -7.58 -17.44
CA CYS A 26 -2.82 -8.00 -17.87
C CYS A 26 -2.86 -8.96 -19.06
N GLU A 27 -1.71 -9.12 -19.73
CA GLU A 27 -1.56 -10.07 -20.84
C GLU A 27 -1.46 -11.50 -20.33
N VAL A 28 -2.18 -12.42 -20.98
CA VAL A 28 -2.22 -13.83 -20.63
C VAL A 28 -1.93 -14.65 -21.87
N ASP A 29 -0.91 -15.49 -21.80
CA ASP A 29 -0.67 -16.53 -22.79
C ASP A 29 -1.07 -17.89 -22.24
N VAL A 30 -1.42 -18.79 -23.15
CA VAL A 30 -1.79 -20.17 -22.84
C VAL A 30 -0.89 -21.12 -23.62
N ALA A 31 -0.44 -22.17 -22.96
CA ALA A 31 0.22 -23.32 -23.55
C ALA A 31 -0.54 -24.59 -23.13
N ALA A 32 -0.97 -25.39 -24.11
CA ALA A 32 -1.72 -26.63 -23.87
C ALA A 32 -0.82 -27.83 -23.54
N ASP A 33 0.49 -27.69 -23.75
CA ASP A 33 1.49 -28.74 -23.59
C ASP A 33 2.83 -28.14 -23.15
N TYR A 34 3.71 -29.02 -22.65
CA TYR A 34 5.03 -28.65 -22.12
C TYR A 34 5.91 -28.03 -23.20
N GLN A 35 5.97 -28.61 -24.40
CA GLN A 35 6.82 -28.09 -25.48
C GLN A 35 6.47 -26.65 -25.88
N THR A 36 5.17 -26.34 -25.95
CA THR A 36 4.68 -25.00 -26.25
C THR A 36 4.99 -24.04 -25.10
N ALA A 37 4.85 -24.49 -23.85
CA ALA A 37 5.19 -23.68 -22.68
C ALA A 37 6.67 -23.30 -22.66
N ILE A 38 7.57 -24.24 -22.91
CA ILE A 38 9.02 -23.99 -22.97
C ILE A 38 9.36 -22.99 -24.08
N LYS A 39 8.81 -23.16 -25.29
CA LYS A 39 9.02 -22.19 -26.37
C LYS A 39 8.56 -20.78 -25.97
N GLN A 40 7.42 -20.67 -25.29
CA GLN A 40 6.93 -19.37 -24.84
C GLN A 40 7.84 -18.75 -23.77
N LEU A 41 8.31 -19.55 -22.80
CA LEU A 41 9.23 -19.14 -21.74
C LEU A 41 10.62 -18.72 -22.26
N GLU A 42 11.08 -19.31 -23.36
CA GLU A 42 12.33 -18.92 -24.02
C GLU A 42 12.25 -17.55 -24.71
N HIS A 43 11.07 -17.18 -25.21
CA HIS A 43 10.88 -15.95 -26.01
C HIS A 43 10.31 -14.78 -25.21
N ASN A 44 9.67 -15.05 -24.06
CA ASN A 44 8.96 -14.04 -23.27
C ASN A 44 9.34 -14.13 -21.79
N HIS A 45 9.36 -12.98 -21.12
CA HIS A 45 9.50 -12.92 -19.67
C HIS A 45 8.11 -12.89 -19.01
N TYR A 46 7.83 -13.88 -18.16
CA TYR A 46 6.58 -14.00 -17.44
C TYR A 46 6.76 -13.58 -15.98
N PHE A 47 5.74 -12.91 -15.44
CA PHE A 47 5.69 -12.55 -14.04
C PHE A 47 5.42 -13.75 -13.13
N VAL A 48 4.53 -14.64 -13.59
CA VAL A 48 4.14 -15.87 -12.88
C VAL A 48 3.66 -16.89 -13.92
N VAL A 49 3.92 -18.16 -13.65
CA VAL A 49 3.39 -19.29 -14.41
C VAL A 49 2.36 -20.03 -13.55
N ILE A 50 1.18 -20.28 -14.11
CA ILE A 50 0.22 -21.23 -13.55
C ILE A 50 0.43 -22.54 -14.30
N ALA A 51 0.76 -23.62 -13.59
CA ALA A 51 1.11 -24.90 -14.21
C ALA A 51 0.22 -26.03 -13.70
N ASP A 52 -0.38 -26.77 -14.62
CA ASP A 52 -0.85 -28.12 -14.34
C ASP A 52 0.34 -29.09 -14.21
N LEU A 53 0.21 -30.07 -13.32
CA LEU A 53 1.19 -31.13 -13.14
C LEU A 53 1.09 -32.20 -14.22
N ASN A 54 -0.11 -32.44 -14.74
CA ASN A 54 -0.37 -33.55 -15.65
C ASN A 54 -0.65 -33.06 -17.06
N LEU A 55 0.42 -32.79 -17.83
CA LEU A 55 0.34 -32.40 -19.22
C LEU A 55 0.44 -33.62 -20.15
N PRO A 56 -0.14 -33.57 -21.36
CA PRO A 56 -0.16 -34.71 -22.29
C PRO A 56 1.24 -35.20 -22.69
N ASP A 57 2.23 -34.31 -22.73
CA ASP A 57 3.63 -34.59 -23.08
C ASP A 57 4.61 -34.50 -21.89
N ALA A 58 4.11 -34.16 -20.69
CA ALA A 58 4.87 -34.04 -19.44
C ALA A 58 3.96 -34.33 -18.22
N PRO A 59 3.72 -35.61 -17.88
CA PRO A 59 2.68 -36.00 -16.93
C PRO A 59 3.12 -35.95 -15.45
N ASN A 60 4.40 -35.66 -15.15
CA ASN A 60 4.97 -35.76 -13.80
C ASN A 60 5.39 -34.39 -13.23
N GLY A 61 4.84 -33.28 -13.72
CA GLY A 61 5.17 -31.94 -13.25
C GLY A 61 6.54 -31.44 -13.73
N GLU A 62 7.08 -31.97 -14.83
CA GLU A 62 8.36 -31.56 -15.42
C GLU A 62 8.38 -30.05 -15.74
N ILE A 63 7.21 -29.48 -16.06
CA ILE A 63 7.03 -28.03 -16.26
C ILE A 63 7.43 -27.22 -15.03
N VAL A 64 7.05 -27.64 -13.83
CA VAL A 64 7.32 -26.91 -12.58
C VAL A 64 8.82 -26.82 -12.35
N THR A 65 9.54 -27.93 -12.58
CA THR A 65 10.99 -27.97 -12.47
C THR A 65 11.64 -26.98 -13.43
N SER A 66 11.22 -26.99 -14.70
CA SER A 66 11.78 -26.10 -15.72
C SER A 66 11.54 -24.62 -15.40
N VAL A 67 10.31 -24.28 -15.01
CA VAL A 67 9.91 -22.92 -14.63
C VAL A 67 10.75 -22.37 -13.47
N LEU A 68 10.92 -23.16 -12.41
CA LEU A 68 11.64 -22.71 -11.21
C LEU A 68 13.16 -22.71 -11.38
N THR A 69 13.73 -23.74 -12.03
CA THR A 69 15.19 -23.92 -12.10
C THR A 69 15.84 -23.26 -13.31
N THR A 70 15.18 -23.29 -14.47
CA THR A 70 15.75 -22.78 -15.73
C THR A 70 15.35 -21.33 -15.95
N PHE A 71 14.06 -21.00 -15.74
CA PHE A 71 13.54 -19.67 -16.00
C PHE A 71 13.46 -18.78 -14.75
N THR A 72 13.60 -19.36 -13.55
CA THR A 72 13.54 -18.65 -12.25
C THR A 72 12.27 -17.82 -12.07
N THR A 73 11.15 -18.32 -12.59
CA THR A 73 9.86 -17.63 -12.57
C THR A 73 8.98 -18.20 -11.45
N PRO A 74 8.26 -17.37 -10.66
CA PRO A 74 7.29 -17.85 -9.69
C PRO A 74 6.26 -18.79 -10.32
N CYS A 75 6.03 -19.93 -9.68
CA CYS A 75 5.13 -20.98 -10.18
C CYS A 75 3.98 -21.23 -9.20
N ILE A 76 2.74 -21.12 -9.67
CA ILE A 76 1.54 -21.56 -8.96
C ILE A 76 1.11 -22.88 -9.58
N VAL A 77 1.02 -23.93 -8.77
CA VAL A 77 0.57 -25.23 -9.24
C VAL A 77 -0.94 -25.30 -9.15
N LEU A 78 -1.60 -25.72 -10.22
CA LEU A 78 -3.04 -25.93 -10.25
C LEU A 78 -3.30 -27.35 -10.74
N THR A 79 -3.76 -28.24 -9.87
CA THR A 79 -3.88 -29.69 -10.16
C THR A 79 -5.24 -30.25 -9.75
N GLY A 80 -5.71 -31.29 -10.42
CA GLY A 80 -6.95 -32.00 -10.05
C GLY A 80 -6.80 -32.94 -8.86
N ASN A 81 -5.59 -33.46 -8.63
CA ASN A 81 -5.26 -34.33 -7.51
C ASN A 81 -3.85 -34.04 -7.00
N LEU A 82 -3.61 -34.34 -5.73
CA LEU A 82 -2.28 -34.23 -5.16
C LEU A 82 -2.12 -35.19 -4.00
N ASP A 83 -1.09 -36.04 -4.05
CA ASP A 83 -0.75 -36.90 -2.93
C ASP A 83 0.24 -36.21 -1.95
N ASN A 84 0.43 -36.81 -0.77
CA ASN A 84 1.28 -36.26 0.28
C ASN A 84 2.77 -36.23 -0.11
N GLN A 85 3.22 -37.07 -1.03
CA GLN A 85 4.62 -37.11 -1.46
C GLN A 85 4.88 -35.99 -2.47
N GLN A 86 4.07 -35.91 -3.52
CA GLN A 86 4.11 -34.84 -4.53
C GLN A 86 3.98 -33.47 -3.87
N ARG A 87 3.06 -33.31 -2.92
CA ARG A 87 2.94 -32.07 -2.11
C ARG A 87 4.27 -31.65 -1.49
N LYS A 88 4.96 -32.58 -0.81
CA LYS A 88 6.24 -32.27 -0.13
C LYS A 88 7.34 -31.95 -1.14
N GLU A 89 7.35 -32.60 -2.30
CA GLU A 89 8.31 -32.35 -3.37
C GLU A 89 8.11 -30.95 -3.94
N LEU A 90 6.88 -30.58 -4.28
CA LEU A 90 6.54 -29.25 -4.80
C LEU A 90 6.92 -28.12 -3.82
N LEU A 91 6.58 -28.27 -2.54
CA LEU A 91 6.94 -27.26 -1.52
C LEU A 91 8.46 -27.12 -1.38
N LYS A 92 9.22 -28.22 -1.47
CA LYS A 92 10.69 -28.19 -1.45
C LYS A 92 11.29 -27.51 -2.69
N MET A 93 10.64 -27.62 -3.84
CA MET A 93 11.06 -26.92 -5.07
C MET A 93 10.87 -25.41 -4.95
N GLY A 94 10.01 -24.95 -4.04
CA GLY A 94 9.76 -23.53 -3.80
C GLY A 94 8.75 -22.92 -4.75
N ILE A 95 7.69 -23.69 -5.09
CA ILE A 95 6.48 -23.12 -5.70
C ILE A 95 5.89 -22.05 -4.77
N VAL A 96 5.09 -21.15 -5.34
CA VAL A 96 4.35 -20.17 -4.55
C VAL A 96 3.26 -20.86 -3.74
N ASP A 97 2.43 -21.65 -4.39
CA ASP A 97 1.35 -22.41 -3.76
C ASP A 97 0.84 -23.50 -4.71
N TYR A 98 0.16 -24.51 -4.17
CA TYR A 98 -0.56 -25.51 -4.95
C TYR A 98 -2.06 -25.41 -4.67
N ILE A 99 -2.87 -25.52 -5.72
CA ILE A 99 -4.31 -25.29 -5.64
C ILE A 99 -5.01 -26.46 -6.31
N LEU A 100 -6.00 -27.04 -5.61
CA LEU A 100 -6.81 -28.13 -6.16
C LEU A 100 -7.95 -27.57 -7.02
N LYS A 101 -8.12 -28.10 -8.24
CA LYS A 101 -9.16 -27.73 -9.23
C LYS A 101 -10.56 -28.23 -8.85
N GLU A 102 -10.97 -28.09 -7.59
CA GLU A 102 -12.22 -28.67 -7.10
C GLU A 102 -13.45 -27.82 -7.43
N ASN A 103 -13.31 -26.50 -7.47
CA ASN A 103 -14.45 -25.59 -7.61
C ASN A 103 -14.03 -24.20 -8.13
N ARG A 104 -15.03 -23.35 -8.40
CA ARG A 104 -14.81 -21.98 -8.90
C ARG A 104 -13.97 -21.09 -7.97
N PHE A 105 -13.96 -21.36 -6.67
CA PHE A 105 -13.20 -20.56 -5.70
C PHE A 105 -11.70 -20.82 -5.83
N SER A 106 -11.29 -22.00 -6.32
CA SER A 106 -9.89 -22.30 -6.64
C SER A 106 -9.33 -21.32 -7.67
N TYR A 107 -10.06 -21.06 -8.77
CA TYR A 107 -9.64 -20.12 -9.80
C TYR A 107 -9.61 -18.68 -9.29
N GLN A 108 -10.59 -18.28 -8.46
CA GLN A 108 -10.58 -16.97 -7.82
C GLN A 108 -9.39 -16.80 -6.87
N TYR A 109 -9.00 -17.86 -6.16
CA TYR A 109 -7.84 -17.85 -5.28
C TYR A 109 -6.54 -17.69 -6.07
N VAL A 110 -6.39 -18.36 -7.24
CA VAL A 110 -5.25 -18.13 -8.16
C VAL A 110 -5.12 -16.63 -8.50
N VAL A 111 -6.21 -15.99 -8.93
CA VAL A 111 -6.18 -14.56 -9.29
C VAL A 111 -5.84 -13.67 -8.09
N LYS A 112 -6.38 -13.97 -6.91
CA LYS A 112 -6.04 -13.26 -5.67
C LYS A 112 -4.56 -13.40 -5.32
N LEU A 113 -4.02 -14.61 -5.44
CA LEU A 113 -2.62 -14.91 -5.16
C LEU A 113 -1.70 -14.17 -6.11
N ILE A 114 -2.00 -14.12 -7.41
CA ILE A 114 -1.26 -13.32 -8.39
C ILE A 114 -1.28 -11.83 -8.03
N SER A 115 -2.47 -11.29 -7.73
CA SER A 115 -2.62 -9.91 -7.28
C SER A 115 -1.80 -9.61 -6.02
N ARG A 116 -1.70 -10.58 -5.12
CA ARG A 116 -0.94 -10.50 -3.87
C ARG A 116 0.56 -10.54 -4.14
N LEU A 117 1.05 -11.46 -4.99
CA LEU A 117 2.44 -11.54 -5.43
C LEU A 117 2.93 -10.21 -6.02
N HIS A 118 2.11 -9.59 -6.89
CA HIS A 118 2.47 -8.31 -7.49
C HIS A 118 2.63 -7.21 -6.43
N ARG A 119 1.72 -7.14 -5.46
CA ARG A 119 1.79 -6.18 -4.35
C ARG A 119 2.95 -6.45 -3.41
N ASN A 120 3.30 -7.71 -3.18
CA ASN A 120 4.36 -8.09 -2.25
C ASN A 120 5.74 -7.57 -2.66
N GLN A 121 5.96 -7.31 -3.96
CA GLN A 121 7.20 -6.73 -4.48
C GLN A 121 7.58 -5.39 -3.80
N ASP A 122 6.58 -4.64 -3.32
CA ASP A 122 6.77 -3.35 -2.63
C ASP A 122 6.65 -3.45 -1.10
N VAL A 123 6.49 -4.66 -0.57
CA VAL A 123 6.30 -4.89 0.87
C VAL A 123 7.63 -5.33 1.50
N LYS A 124 8.14 -4.49 2.41
CA LYS A 124 9.29 -4.79 3.24
C LYS A 124 8.88 -5.56 4.49
N VAL A 125 9.52 -6.71 4.70
CA VAL A 125 9.31 -7.60 5.85
C VAL A 125 10.61 -7.73 6.63
N LEU A 126 10.59 -7.46 7.92
CA LEU A 126 11.70 -7.71 8.83
C LEU A 126 11.53 -9.07 9.50
N VAL A 127 12.57 -9.91 9.46
CA VAL A 127 12.60 -11.20 10.15
C VAL A 127 13.66 -11.13 11.25
N ALA A 128 13.23 -11.19 12.51
CA ALA A 128 14.09 -11.24 13.69
C ALA A 128 14.06 -12.65 14.29
N ASP A 129 15.18 -13.36 14.23
CA ASP A 129 15.31 -14.74 14.75
C ASP A 129 16.80 -15.00 15.00
N ASP A 130 17.16 -15.57 16.15
CA ASP A 130 18.56 -15.83 16.53
C ASP A 130 19.15 -17.04 15.80
N SER A 131 18.29 -18.00 15.45
CA SER A 131 18.65 -19.18 14.68
C SER A 131 18.81 -18.84 13.21
N VAL A 132 20.06 -18.86 12.73
CA VAL A 132 20.39 -18.65 11.31
C VAL A 132 19.60 -19.58 10.38
N VAL A 133 19.37 -20.83 10.81
CA VAL A 133 18.63 -21.83 10.02
C VAL A 133 17.15 -21.44 9.93
N SER A 134 16.53 -21.11 11.06
CA SER A 134 15.13 -20.67 11.12
C SER A 134 14.91 -19.40 10.32
N ARG A 135 15.80 -18.40 10.51
CA ARG A 135 15.74 -17.12 9.80
C ARG A 135 15.86 -17.27 8.29
N LYS A 136 16.81 -18.09 7.81
CA LYS A 136 16.95 -18.41 6.37
C LYS A 136 15.74 -19.14 5.81
N PHE A 137 15.14 -20.05 6.60
CA PHE A 137 13.93 -20.75 6.19
C PHE A 137 12.75 -19.77 6.03
N VAL A 138 12.47 -18.93 7.03
CA VAL A 138 11.42 -17.91 6.96
C VAL A 138 11.68 -16.91 5.83
N ARG A 139 12.93 -16.49 5.63
CA ARG A 139 13.33 -15.65 4.50
C ARG A 139 12.96 -16.28 3.17
N ALA A 140 13.31 -17.55 2.95
CA ALA A 140 13.01 -18.25 1.71
C ALA A 140 11.50 -18.31 1.42
N LEU A 141 10.68 -18.59 2.44
CA LEU A 141 9.21 -18.58 2.31
C LEU A 141 8.67 -17.21 1.89
N LEU A 142 9.21 -16.13 2.46
CA LEU A 142 8.79 -14.78 2.11
C LEU A 142 9.27 -14.38 0.70
N GLU A 143 10.50 -14.70 0.33
CA GLU A 143 11.06 -14.40 -1.00
C GLU A 143 10.33 -15.17 -2.12
N GLN A 144 9.85 -16.40 -1.87
CA GLN A 144 8.97 -17.14 -2.79
C GLN A 144 7.69 -16.36 -3.12
N HIS A 145 7.19 -15.55 -2.17
CA HIS A 145 6.06 -14.66 -2.36
C HIS A 145 6.45 -13.24 -2.80
N LEU A 146 7.69 -13.05 -3.25
CA LEU A 146 8.26 -11.81 -3.77
C LEU A 146 8.37 -10.66 -2.77
N PHE A 147 8.39 -10.94 -1.46
CA PHE A 147 8.62 -9.91 -0.44
C PHE A 147 10.06 -9.38 -0.45
N GLN A 148 10.23 -8.11 -0.06
CA GLN A 148 11.56 -7.55 0.25
C GLN A 148 11.93 -7.91 1.69
N VAL A 149 12.80 -8.90 1.88
CA VAL A 149 13.13 -9.39 3.23
C VAL A 149 14.40 -8.74 3.78
N ILE A 150 14.29 -8.21 4.99
CA ILE A 150 15.39 -7.70 5.80
C ILE A 150 15.53 -8.62 7.02
N GLU A 151 16.75 -8.98 7.39
CA GLU A 151 17.03 -9.91 8.48
C GLU A 151 17.63 -9.18 9.69
N ALA A 152 17.27 -9.64 10.88
CA ALA A 152 17.89 -9.31 12.15
C ALA A 152 18.18 -10.59 12.95
N ASN A 153 19.30 -10.63 13.66
CA ASN A 153 19.75 -11.77 14.46
C ASN A 153 19.22 -11.77 15.90
N ASP A 154 18.64 -10.66 16.37
CA ASP A 154 17.97 -10.55 17.66
C ASP A 154 17.03 -9.34 17.69
N GLY A 155 16.36 -9.10 18.82
CA GLY A 155 15.46 -7.96 18.98
C GLY A 155 16.17 -6.60 18.99
N ALA A 156 17.44 -6.53 19.43
CA ALA A 156 18.19 -5.27 19.46
C ALA A 156 18.54 -4.82 18.03
N GLN A 157 19.04 -5.73 17.20
CA GLN A 157 19.27 -5.46 15.78
C GLN A 157 17.96 -5.15 15.05
N ALA A 158 16.85 -5.82 15.40
CA ALA A 158 15.56 -5.53 14.78
C ALA A 158 15.11 -4.08 15.02
N LEU A 159 15.31 -3.55 16.23
CA LEU A 159 15.00 -2.15 16.55
C LEU A 159 15.90 -1.18 15.78
N GLU A 160 17.19 -1.47 15.65
CA GLU A 160 18.11 -0.67 14.85
C GLU A 160 17.67 -0.62 13.37
N VAL A 161 17.31 -1.78 12.81
CA VAL A 161 16.81 -1.89 11.44
C VAL A 161 15.52 -1.07 11.25
N LEU A 162 14.59 -1.12 12.20
CA LEU A 162 13.35 -0.31 12.14
C LEU A 162 13.61 1.20 12.22
N GLN A 163 14.71 1.62 12.84
CA GLN A 163 15.12 3.03 12.85
C GLN A 163 15.72 3.45 11.52
N GLN A 164 16.59 2.61 10.94
CA GLN A 164 17.33 2.88 9.70
C GLN A 164 16.47 2.73 8.43
N HIS A 165 15.54 1.77 8.42
CA HIS A 165 14.73 1.41 7.26
C HIS A 165 13.27 1.80 7.48
N LYS A 166 12.84 2.89 6.81
CA LYS A 166 11.43 3.28 6.79
C LYS A 166 10.60 2.42 5.84
N GLY A 167 9.31 2.28 6.16
CA GLY A 167 8.32 1.60 5.33
C GLY A 167 8.28 0.07 5.49
N ILE A 168 8.86 -0.48 6.56
CA ILE A 168 8.66 -1.88 6.95
C ILE A 168 7.20 -2.06 7.38
N GLN A 169 6.50 -3.02 6.79
CA GLN A 169 5.05 -3.22 7.01
C GLN A 169 4.74 -4.43 7.88
N LEU A 170 5.67 -5.40 7.94
CA LEU A 170 5.55 -6.62 8.72
C LEU A 170 6.87 -6.94 9.42
N LEU A 171 6.78 -7.26 10.71
CA LEU A 171 7.84 -7.86 11.50
C LEU A 171 7.43 -9.29 11.83
N ILE A 172 8.27 -10.26 11.49
CA ILE A 172 8.18 -11.63 11.95
C ILE A 172 9.28 -11.82 12.98
N THR A 173 8.94 -12.17 14.22
CA THR A 173 9.91 -12.27 15.32
C THR A 173 9.82 -13.63 16.01
N ASP A 174 10.95 -14.26 16.27
CA ASP A 174 11.02 -15.35 17.23
C ASP A 174 10.78 -14.84 18.65
N TYR A 175 10.25 -15.69 19.52
CA TYR A 175 10.08 -15.39 20.94
C TYR A 175 11.41 -15.48 21.70
N ASN A 176 12.17 -16.54 21.50
CA ASN A 176 13.37 -16.86 22.28
C ASN A 176 14.62 -16.32 21.56
N MET A 177 14.91 -15.04 21.76
CA MET A 177 16.13 -14.41 21.24
C MET A 177 17.01 -13.93 22.41
N PRO A 178 18.35 -13.89 22.25
CA PRO A 178 19.24 -13.28 23.22
C PRO A 178 19.06 -11.75 23.25
N ASN A 179 19.55 -11.11 24.30
CA ASN A 179 19.46 -9.68 24.54
C ASN A 179 18.01 -9.20 24.72
N ILE A 180 17.32 -8.89 23.63
CA ILE A 180 15.92 -8.47 23.60
C ILE A 180 15.13 -9.64 23.02
N ASP A 181 14.28 -10.23 23.84
CA ASP A 181 13.39 -11.31 23.43
C ASP A 181 12.23 -10.78 22.55
N GLY A 182 11.50 -11.68 21.90
CA GLY A 182 10.41 -11.28 21.00
C GLY A 182 9.26 -10.54 21.71
N PHE A 183 9.11 -10.75 23.02
CA PHE A 183 8.07 -10.09 23.81
C PHE A 183 8.46 -8.64 24.14
N GLU A 184 9.68 -8.43 24.61
CA GLU A 184 10.23 -7.09 24.87
C GLU A 184 10.34 -6.29 23.58
N LEU A 185 10.72 -6.93 22.46
CA LEU A 185 10.73 -6.31 21.14
C LEU A 185 9.35 -5.75 20.77
N ILE A 186 8.27 -6.51 20.99
CA ILE A 186 6.91 -6.05 20.70
C ILE A 186 6.56 -4.81 21.53
N LEU A 187 6.87 -4.82 22.83
CA LEU A 187 6.58 -3.68 23.69
C LEU A 187 7.29 -2.42 23.21
N GLN A 188 8.60 -2.51 22.93
CA GLN A 188 9.39 -1.37 22.44
C GLN A 188 8.94 -0.89 21.05
N VAL A 189 8.58 -1.81 20.14
CA VAL A 189 8.01 -1.45 18.83
C VAL A 189 6.68 -0.70 19.00
N ARG A 190 5.84 -1.12 19.94
CA ARG A 190 4.51 -0.52 20.18
C ARG A 190 4.56 0.84 20.86
N GLU A 191 5.70 1.28 21.39
CA GLU A 191 5.90 2.66 21.83
C GLU A 191 5.87 3.66 20.65
N ASN A 192 6.29 3.22 19.46
CA ASN A 192 6.47 4.10 18.29
C ASN A 192 5.59 3.75 17.08
N TYR A 193 5.07 2.52 17.01
CA TYR A 193 4.30 2.02 15.88
C TYR A 193 2.97 1.42 16.32
N THR A 194 1.87 1.85 15.70
CA THR A 194 0.57 1.21 15.89
C THR A 194 0.51 -0.17 15.21
N ARG A 195 -0.57 -0.93 15.47
CA ARG A 195 -0.78 -2.25 14.85
C ARG A 195 -1.01 -2.15 13.33
N GLU A 196 -1.46 -0.98 12.87
CA GLU A 196 -1.74 -0.65 11.48
C GLU A 196 -0.51 -0.12 10.73
N ASP A 197 0.43 0.50 11.46
CA ASP A 197 1.70 1.00 10.91
C ASP A 197 2.67 -0.16 10.65
N LEU A 198 2.82 -1.06 11.62
CA LEU A 198 3.71 -2.22 11.56
C LEU A 198 3.01 -3.45 12.16
N ALA A 199 2.64 -4.39 11.30
CA ALA A 199 2.12 -5.66 11.76
C ALA A 199 3.23 -6.51 12.36
N ILE A 200 2.91 -7.27 13.41
CA ILE A 200 3.85 -8.20 14.04
C ILE A 200 3.24 -9.60 14.08
N ILE A 201 3.99 -10.59 13.58
CA ILE A 201 3.69 -12.02 13.73
C ILE A 201 4.77 -12.65 14.60
N GLY A 202 4.39 -13.15 15.77
CA GLY A 202 5.29 -13.88 16.65
C GLY A 202 5.45 -15.34 16.23
N LEU A 203 6.66 -15.88 16.28
CA LEU A 203 6.95 -17.29 16.14
C LEU A 203 7.46 -17.85 17.46
N SER A 204 7.05 -19.05 17.86
CA SER A 204 7.57 -19.68 19.10
C SER A 204 7.58 -21.20 19.04
N ASN A 205 8.61 -21.80 19.62
CA ASN A 205 8.73 -23.25 19.82
C ASN A 205 7.99 -23.77 21.06
N ASP A 206 7.47 -22.89 21.92
CA ASP A 206 6.89 -23.28 23.20
C ASP A 206 5.39 -23.60 23.05
N ASN A 207 5.00 -24.81 23.49
CA ASN A 207 3.63 -25.32 23.45
C ASN A 207 2.71 -24.70 24.51
N ASN A 208 3.20 -23.74 25.29
CA ASN A 208 2.42 -23.09 26.32
C ASN A 208 1.40 -22.10 25.71
N GLU A 209 0.11 -22.44 25.78
CA GLU A 209 -1.02 -21.60 25.32
C GLU A 209 -1.00 -20.17 25.90
N SER A 210 -0.34 -19.96 27.05
CA SER A 210 -0.19 -18.63 27.63
C SER A 210 0.67 -17.67 26.78
N LEU A 211 1.59 -18.19 25.96
CA LEU A 211 2.48 -17.36 25.15
C LEU A 211 1.76 -16.71 23.97
N SER A 212 0.97 -17.47 23.20
CA SER A 212 0.19 -16.91 22.09
C SER A 212 -0.75 -15.79 22.60
N ALA A 213 -1.41 -16.02 23.74
CA ALA A 213 -2.25 -15.02 24.39
C ALA A 213 -1.45 -13.78 24.83
N ARG A 214 -0.22 -13.95 25.34
CA ARG A 214 0.67 -12.83 25.69
C ARG A 214 1.05 -12.00 24.46
N PHE A 215 1.45 -12.61 23.36
CA PHE A 215 1.80 -11.89 22.12
C PHE A 215 0.65 -11.00 21.64
N ILE A 216 -0.55 -11.57 21.49
CA ILE A 216 -1.73 -10.85 20.99
C ILE A 216 -2.17 -9.73 21.93
N LYS A 217 -2.16 -9.99 23.25
CA LYS A 217 -2.53 -8.98 24.26
C LYS A 217 -1.55 -7.81 24.29
N ASN A 218 -0.28 -8.02 23.96
CA ASN A 218 0.76 -7.00 24.03
C ASN A 218 1.02 -6.27 22.71
N GLY A 219 0.29 -6.62 21.63
CA GLY A 219 0.32 -5.82 20.40
C GLY A 219 0.63 -6.60 19.13
N ALA A 220 0.92 -7.90 19.19
CA ALA A 220 1.05 -8.70 17.98
C ALA A 220 -0.28 -8.79 17.23
N ASN A 221 -0.19 -8.88 15.90
CA ASN A 221 -1.33 -9.02 15.01
C ASN A 221 -1.72 -10.49 14.89
N ASP A 222 -0.73 -11.38 14.85
CA ASP A 222 -0.94 -12.82 14.86
C ASP A 222 0.24 -13.55 15.51
N PHE A 223 0.12 -14.86 15.65
CA PHE A 223 1.13 -15.75 16.20
C PHE A 223 1.12 -17.10 15.47
N LEU A 224 2.29 -17.71 15.33
CA LEU A 224 2.44 -19.03 14.72
C LEU A 224 3.39 -19.90 15.55
N GLN A 225 2.94 -21.12 15.86
CA GLN A 225 3.70 -22.08 16.64
C GLN A 225 4.66 -22.87 15.73
N LYS A 226 5.90 -23.04 16.17
CA LYS A 226 6.91 -23.88 15.53
C LYS A 226 6.86 -25.30 16.12
N PRO A 227 7.01 -26.37 15.31
CA PRO A 227 7.12 -26.34 13.86
C PRO A 227 5.77 -26.07 13.18
N PHE A 228 5.78 -25.26 12.11
CA PHE A 228 4.59 -24.96 11.30
C PHE A 228 4.72 -25.55 9.89
N VAL A 229 3.57 -25.77 9.25
CA VAL A 229 3.51 -26.12 7.82
C VAL A 229 3.59 -24.85 6.96
N HIS A 230 4.07 -24.98 5.72
CA HIS A 230 4.35 -23.83 4.85
C HIS A 230 3.06 -23.05 4.56
N GLU A 231 1.98 -23.78 4.31
CA GLU A 231 0.68 -23.22 3.96
C GLU A 231 0.10 -22.39 5.11
N GLU A 232 0.27 -22.84 6.35
CA GLU A 232 -0.17 -22.08 7.51
C GLU A 232 0.60 -20.77 7.63
N PHE A 233 1.93 -20.80 7.47
CA PHE A 233 2.76 -19.60 7.47
C PHE A 233 2.29 -18.56 6.43
N HIS A 234 2.12 -18.98 5.18
CA HIS A 234 1.65 -18.09 4.12
C HIS A 234 0.25 -17.56 4.41
N CYS A 235 -0.68 -18.42 4.85
CA CYS A 235 -2.04 -18.01 5.22
C CYS A 235 -2.02 -16.91 6.29
N ARG A 236 -1.19 -17.04 7.35
CA ARG A 236 -1.06 -16.05 8.42
C ARG A 236 -0.50 -14.72 7.91
N VAL A 237 0.57 -14.77 7.13
CA VAL A 237 1.20 -13.58 6.55
C VAL A 237 0.24 -12.86 5.60
N LEU A 238 -0.36 -13.58 4.67
CA LEU A 238 -1.24 -13.00 3.66
C LEU A 238 -2.52 -12.43 4.27
N ASN A 239 -3.17 -13.14 5.20
CA ASN A 239 -4.36 -12.63 5.89
C ASN A 239 -4.08 -11.38 6.72
N THR A 240 -2.93 -11.33 7.40
CA THR A 240 -2.50 -10.16 8.17
C THR A 240 -2.33 -8.95 7.25
N LEU A 241 -1.62 -9.12 6.13
CA LEU A 241 -1.36 -8.02 5.20
C LEU A 241 -2.62 -7.61 4.42
N ASP A 242 -3.48 -8.54 4.03
CA ASP A 242 -4.76 -8.23 3.39
C ASP A 242 -5.69 -7.47 4.34
N SER A 243 -5.65 -7.78 5.64
CA SER A 243 -6.39 -7.03 6.66
C SER A 243 -5.86 -5.60 6.80
N LEU A 244 -4.54 -5.42 6.80
CA LEU A 244 -3.92 -4.08 6.81
C LEU A 244 -4.31 -3.29 5.55
N ASP A 245 -4.26 -3.92 4.37
CA ASP A 245 -4.68 -3.30 3.11
C ASP A 245 -6.15 -2.86 3.18
N MET A 246 -7.02 -3.70 3.74
CA MET A 246 -8.44 -3.39 3.92
C MET A 246 -8.65 -2.21 4.88
N ILE A 247 -7.96 -2.20 6.02
CA ILE A 247 -8.02 -1.10 6.99
C ILE A 247 -7.56 0.21 6.34
N ARG A 248 -6.43 0.20 5.61
CA ARG A 248 -5.93 1.38 4.88
C ARG A 248 -6.91 1.85 3.83
N ARG A 249 -7.53 0.93 3.08
CA ARG A 249 -8.56 1.26 2.07
C ARG A 249 -9.78 1.91 2.72
N LEU A 250 -10.29 1.35 3.82
CA LEU A 250 -11.42 1.91 4.56
C LEU A 250 -11.10 3.29 5.14
N TRP A 251 -9.91 3.43 5.73
CA TRP A 251 -9.44 4.71 6.25
C TRP A 251 -9.34 5.77 5.16
N ASN A 252 -8.75 5.42 4.00
CA ASN A 252 -8.67 6.32 2.86
C ASN A 252 -10.07 6.70 2.35
N LYS A 253 -11.00 5.75 2.22
CA LYS A 253 -12.39 6.06 1.82
C LYS A 253 -13.11 6.97 2.81
N ALA A 254 -12.83 6.85 4.11
CA ALA A 254 -13.46 7.66 5.14
C ALA A 254 -12.84 9.07 5.24
N ASN A 255 -11.54 9.19 5.00
CA ASN A 255 -10.76 10.39 5.33
C ASN A 255 -10.22 11.16 4.13
N ARG A 256 -10.33 10.63 2.91
CA ARG A 256 -9.88 11.26 1.68
C ARG A 256 -11.05 11.61 0.77
N ASP A 257 -10.96 12.75 0.09
CA ASP A 257 -11.90 13.15 -0.95
C ASP A 257 -11.87 12.15 -2.11
N TYR A 258 -13.04 11.77 -2.62
CA TYR A 258 -13.17 10.70 -3.61
C TYR A 258 -12.48 11.06 -4.94
N LEU A 259 -12.54 12.33 -5.34
CA LEU A 259 -12.00 12.85 -6.59
C LEU A 259 -10.51 13.17 -6.44
N THR A 260 -10.18 14.10 -5.54
CA THR A 260 -8.85 14.71 -5.49
C THR A 260 -7.85 13.95 -4.62
N LYS A 261 -8.31 13.04 -3.77
CA LYS A 261 -7.51 12.35 -2.74
C LYS A 261 -6.90 13.28 -1.67
N ALA A 262 -7.21 14.57 -1.64
CA ALA A 262 -6.92 15.43 -0.48
C ALA A 262 -7.65 14.89 0.77
N TYR A 263 -7.22 15.28 1.96
CA TYR A 263 -8.00 14.97 3.17
C TYR A 263 -9.40 15.60 3.10
N THR A 264 -10.40 14.94 3.69
CA THR A 264 -11.74 15.54 3.79
C THR A 264 -11.77 16.62 4.85
N ARG A 265 -12.71 17.56 4.71
CA ARG A 265 -13.07 18.52 5.76
C ARG A 265 -13.23 17.85 7.13
N ARG A 266 -13.94 16.72 7.18
CA ARG A 266 -14.18 15.97 8.42
C ARG A 266 -12.87 15.49 9.05
N TYR A 267 -11.96 14.92 8.26
CA TYR A 267 -10.66 14.49 8.76
C TYR A 267 -9.83 15.68 9.25
N PHE A 268 -9.84 16.80 8.51
CA PHE A 268 -9.12 18.00 8.93
C PHE A 268 -9.55 18.45 10.34
N PHE A 269 -10.86 18.58 10.59
CA PHE A 269 -11.37 18.95 11.93
C PHE A 269 -11.09 17.90 13.01
N SER A 270 -10.88 16.62 12.67
CA SER A 270 -10.52 15.61 13.67
C SER A 270 -9.04 15.71 14.10
N GLN A 271 -8.17 16.26 13.25
CA GLN A 271 -6.75 16.45 13.55
C GLN A 271 -6.48 17.75 14.31
N TYR A 272 -7.20 18.81 14.01
CA TYR A 272 -6.97 20.13 14.60
C TYR A 272 -7.96 20.40 15.74
N LYS A 273 -7.42 20.59 16.95
CA LYS A 273 -8.21 20.77 18.18
C LYS A 273 -8.98 22.09 18.16
N LYS A 274 -10.14 22.07 18.81
CA LYS A 274 -10.92 23.29 19.11
C LYS A 274 -10.22 24.22 20.11
N GLU A 275 -9.34 23.67 20.94
CA GLU A 275 -8.56 24.41 21.94
C GLU A 275 -7.09 23.97 21.82
N PRO A 276 -6.26 24.66 21.01
CA PRO A 276 -4.82 24.41 20.96
C PRO A 276 -4.16 24.83 22.28
N LYS A 277 -3.06 24.17 22.66
CA LYS A 277 -2.25 24.65 23.80
C LYS A 277 -1.45 25.87 23.37
N GLU A 278 -1.07 26.76 24.29
CA GLU A 278 -0.22 27.94 23.98
C GLU A 278 1.09 27.57 23.27
N THR A 279 1.62 26.36 23.49
CA THR A 279 2.84 25.87 22.85
C THR A 279 2.63 25.40 21.41
N ASP A 280 1.38 25.34 20.94
CA ASP A 280 1.08 24.87 19.61
C ASP A 280 1.02 26.03 18.59
N HIS A 281 2.11 26.23 17.84
CA HIS A 281 2.13 27.20 16.74
C HIS A 281 1.50 26.58 15.48
N TYR A 282 0.32 27.05 15.08
CA TYR A 282 -0.32 26.64 13.84
C TYR A 282 -0.66 27.84 12.97
N SER A 283 -0.46 27.69 11.66
CA SER A 283 -1.04 28.58 10.65
C SER A 283 -1.95 27.79 9.73
N VAL A 284 -2.99 28.45 9.21
CA VAL A 284 -3.93 27.87 8.26
C VAL A 284 -4.08 28.80 7.05
N ALA A 285 -4.10 28.19 5.86
CA ALA A 285 -4.40 28.86 4.61
C ALA A 285 -5.68 28.28 4.03
N LEU A 286 -6.69 29.13 3.81
CA LEU A 286 -7.90 28.78 3.06
C LEU A 286 -7.72 29.31 1.62
N LEU A 287 -7.84 28.41 0.66
CA LEU A 287 -7.55 28.62 -0.76
C LEU A 287 -8.79 28.35 -1.61
N ASP A 288 -8.94 29.08 -2.69
CA ASP A 288 -10.03 28.89 -3.65
C ASP A 288 -9.55 29.17 -5.08
N ILE A 289 -9.87 28.25 -6.00
CA ILE A 289 -9.50 28.37 -7.40
C ILE A 289 -10.31 29.48 -8.06
N ASP A 290 -9.61 30.46 -8.63
CA ASP A 290 -10.24 31.62 -9.22
C ASP A 290 -11.03 31.24 -10.48
N TYR A 291 -12.27 31.74 -10.55
CA TYR A 291 -13.16 31.53 -11.70
C TYR A 291 -13.42 30.07 -12.05
N PHE A 292 -13.33 29.14 -11.09
CA PHE A 292 -13.55 27.71 -11.33
C PHE A 292 -14.90 27.41 -12.01
N LYS A 293 -15.98 28.10 -11.61
CA LYS A 293 -17.27 28.00 -12.29
C LYS A 293 -17.20 28.28 -13.80
N LYS A 294 -16.40 29.28 -14.23
CA LYS A 294 -16.23 29.57 -15.67
C LYS A 294 -15.52 28.43 -16.40
N VAL A 295 -14.61 27.71 -15.74
CA VAL A 295 -13.96 26.52 -16.31
C VAL A 295 -15.00 25.45 -16.58
N ASN A 296 -15.86 25.14 -15.60
CA ASN A 296 -16.96 24.19 -15.77
C ASN A 296 -17.94 24.62 -16.86
N ASP A 297 -18.37 25.88 -16.85
CA ASP A 297 -19.35 26.41 -17.80
C ASP A 297 -18.79 26.43 -19.25
N SER A 298 -17.47 26.57 -19.43
CA SER A 298 -16.82 26.67 -20.74
C SER A 298 -16.36 25.31 -21.30
N TYR A 299 -15.91 24.40 -20.43
CA TYR A 299 -15.21 23.17 -20.84
C TYR A 299 -15.85 21.88 -20.28
N GLY A 300 -16.91 22.00 -19.48
CA GLY A 300 -17.59 20.87 -18.85
C GLY A 300 -16.96 20.44 -17.52
N HIS A 301 -17.73 19.67 -16.75
CA HIS A 301 -17.34 19.21 -15.41
C HIS A 301 -16.13 18.26 -15.43
N ASP A 302 -15.99 17.43 -16.45
CA ASP A 302 -14.83 16.51 -16.56
C ASP A 302 -13.50 17.28 -16.64
N VAL A 303 -13.49 18.45 -17.30
CA VAL A 303 -12.32 19.34 -17.36
C VAL A 303 -12.09 20.03 -16.02
N GLY A 304 -13.16 20.45 -15.34
CA GLY A 304 -13.08 20.96 -13.98
C GLY A 304 -12.48 19.94 -13.00
N ASP A 305 -12.89 18.68 -13.11
CA ASP A 305 -12.38 17.58 -12.30
C ASP A 305 -10.87 17.34 -12.55
N GLN A 306 -10.43 17.39 -13.82
CA GLN A 306 -8.99 17.34 -14.16
C GLN A 306 -8.21 18.51 -13.53
N VAL A 307 -8.79 19.71 -13.51
CA VAL A 307 -8.19 20.88 -12.86
C VAL A 307 -8.06 20.68 -11.35
N LEU A 308 -9.11 20.18 -10.67
CA LEU A 308 -9.08 19.92 -9.23
C LEU A 308 -8.05 18.85 -8.86
N VAL A 309 -8.00 17.74 -9.61
CA VAL A 309 -7.07 16.64 -9.38
C VAL A 309 -5.62 17.12 -9.54
N GLU A 310 -5.30 17.83 -10.62
CA GLU A 310 -3.95 18.32 -10.84
C GLU A 310 -3.57 19.42 -9.83
N PHE A 311 -4.50 20.29 -9.45
CA PHE A 311 -4.27 21.31 -8.41
C PHE A 311 -3.91 20.67 -7.06
N VAL A 312 -4.67 19.67 -6.61
CA VAL A 312 -4.36 18.94 -5.38
C VAL A 312 -3.06 18.17 -5.49
N LYS A 313 -2.79 17.53 -6.62
CA LYS A 313 -1.50 16.84 -6.83
C LYS A 313 -0.33 17.80 -6.63
N ARG A 314 -0.40 19.03 -7.15
CA ARG A 314 0.63 20.07 -6.96
C ARG A 314 0.71 20.54 -5.50
N LEU A 315 -0.43 20.72 -4.84
CA LEU A 315 -0.48 21.05 -3.41
C LEU A 315 0.16 19.96 -2.54
N ASP A 316 -0.19 18.69 -2.76
CA ASP A 316 0.35 17.55 -2.03
C ASP A 316 1.86 17.39 -2.27
N LEU A 317 2.34 17.64 -3.49
CA LEU A 317 3.78 17.63 -3.79
C LEU A 317 4.53 18.76 -3.06
N ALA A 318 3.90 19.92 -2.91
CA ALA A 318 4.50 21.07 -2.22
C ALA A 318 4.43 20.95 -0.69
N PHE A 319 3.36 20.35 -0.15
CA PHE A 319 3.03 20.45 1.27
C PHE A 319 2.74 19.11 1.96
N GLY A 320 2.29 18.08 1.24
CA GLY A 320 1.71 16.85 1.80
C GLY A 320 2.68 15.98 2.62
N GLN A 321 4.00 16.16 2.46
CA GLN A 321 5.00 15.45 3.27
C GLN A 321 5.09 15.97 4.71
N HIS A 322 4.82 17.26 4.93
CA HIS A 322 5.05 17.92 6.22
C HIS A 322 3.79 18.57 6.80
N PHE A 323 2.78 18.81 5.98
CA PHE A 323 1.60 19.60 6.32
C PHE A 323 0.32 18.88 5.88
N THR A 324 -0.81 19.32 6.42
CA THR A 324 -2.12 18.75 6.08
C THR A 324 -2.77 19.54 4.95
N VAL A 325 -3.04 18.88 3.82
CA VAL A 325 -3.83 19.41 2.71
C VAL A 325 -5.22 18.76 2.72
N ALA A 326 -6.27 19.58 2.75
CA ALA A 326 -7.65 19.12 2.79
C ALA A 326 -8.53 19.84 1.76
N ARG A 327 -9.55 19.16 1.23
CA ARG A 327 -10.61 19.75 0.41
C ARG A 327 -11.85 19.99 1.26
N PHE A 328 -12.34 21.22 1.27
CA PHE A 328 -13.47 21.63 2.10
C PHE A 328 -14.81 21.55 1.38
N GLY A 329 -14.79 21.67 0.06
CA GLY A 329 -15.94 21.51 -0.83
C GLY A 329 -15.69 22.25 -2.14
N GLY A 330 -16.32 21.82 -3.24
CA GLY A 330 -16.17 22.49 -4.54
C GLY A 330 -14.70 22.72 -4.91
N GLU A 331 -14.34 23.99 -5.11
CA GLU A 331 -13.02 24.51 -5.42
C GLU A 331 -12.20 25.02 -4.21
N GLU A 332 -12.67 24.76 -2.99
CA GLU A 332 -12.07 25.25 -1.74
C GLU A 332 -11.14 24.21 -1.10
N PHE A 333 -9.93 24.64 -0.76
CA PHE A 333 -8.88 23.82 -0.16
C PHE A 333 -8.29 24.50 1.07
N VAL A 334 -7.81 23.70 2.02
CA VAL A 334 -7.15 24.18 3.23
C VAL A 334 -5.80 23.52 3.37
N VAL A 335 -4.80 24.33 3.71
CA VAL A 335 -3.47 23.85 4.13
C VAL A 335 -3.23 24.28 5.56
N ALA A 336 -2.91 23.34 6.44
CA ALA A 336 -2.55 23.63 7.83
C ALA A 336 -1.06 23.34 8.08
N PHE A 337 -0.39 24.34 8.62
CA PHE A 337 1.04 24.38 8.85
C PHE A 337 1.33 24.27 10.35
N LYS A 338 1.57 23.06 10.82
CA LYS A 338 2.01 22.82 12.19
C LYS A 338 3.47 23.25 12.35
N GLY A 339 3.74 24.07 13.36
CA GLY A 339 5.06 24.60 13.69
C GLY A 339 5.51 25.80 12.85
N LEU A 340 4.63 26.38 12.01
CA LEU A 340 4.95 27.60 11.25
C LEU A 340 4.10 28.78 11.70
N ASP A 341 4.75 29.95 11.79
CA ASP A 341 4.09 31.24 11.94
C ASP A 341 3.42 31.71 10.64
N THR A 342 2.53 32.69 10.76
CA THR A 342 1.72 33.21 9.65
C THR A 342 2.57 33.74 8.50
N THR A 343 3.71 34.36 8.80
CA THR A 343 4.57 35.01 7.80
C THR A 343 5.26 33.97 6.92
N LYS A 344 5.77 32.89 7.54
CA LYS A 344 6.36 31.76 6.80
C LYS A 344 5.30 31.01 6.01
N ALA A 345 4.14 30.74 6.60
CA ALA A 345 3.03 30.10 5.90
C ALA A 345 2.59 30.92 4.67
N TYR A 346 2.45 32.24 4.83
CA TYR A 346 2.16 33.18 3.75
C TYR A 346 3.20 33.07 2.62
N THR A 347 4.48 33.14 2.98
CA THR A 347 5.58 33.10 2.00
C THR A 347 5.56 31.80 1.18
N LEU A 348 5.29 30.66 1.83
CA LEU A 348 5.19 29.37 1.16
C LEU A 348 3.98 29.30 0.21
N ILE A 349 2.82 29.76 0.66
CA ILE A 349 1.60 29.76 -0.15
C ILE A 349 1.71 30.74 -1.33
N ASP A 350 2.27 31.93 -1.15
CA ASP A 350 2.44 32.90 -2.25
C ASP A 350 3.47 32.42 -3.28
N LYS A 351 4.55 31.76 -2.83
CA LYS A 351 5.48 31.08 -3.74
C LYS A 351 4.77 29.99 -4.56
N PHE A 352 3.94 29.18 -3.91
CA PHE A 352 3.12 28.16 -4.59
C PHE A 352 2.11 28.79 -5.57
N ARG A 353 1.53 29.96 -5.24
CA ARG A 353 0.65 30.73 -6.12
C ARG A 353 1.34 31.14 -7.41
N ILE A 354 2.54 31.72 -7.30
CA ILE A 354 3.33 32.13 -8.47
C ILE A 354 3.64 30.92 -9.37
N GLN A 355 4.07 29.81 -8.79
CA GLN A 355 4.37 28.59 -9.54
C GLN A 355 3.14 28.01 -10.24
N SER A 356 1.99 28.01 -9.55
CA SER A 356 0.73 27.51 -10.09
C SER A 356 0.27 28.32 -11.30
N GLN A 357 0.43 29.65 -11.25
CA GLN A 357 0.07 30.53 -12.36
C GLN A 357 0.98 30.35 -13.59
N GLN A 358 2.27 30.06 -13.38
CA GLN A 358 3.25 29.91 -14.46
C GLN A 358 3.15 28.57 -15.20
N THR A 359 2.51 27.58 -14.58
CA THR A 359 2.46 26.21 -15.10
C THR A 359 1.04 25.86 -15.47
N ALA A 360 0.72 25.81 -16.76
CA ALA A 360 -0.60 25.40 -17.21
C ALA A 360 -0.95 23.98 -16.72
N ILE A 361 -2.24 23.74 -16.48
CA ILE A 361 -2.78 22.40 -16.24
C ILE A 361 -3.18 21.83 -17.60
N VAL A 362 -2.58 20.69 -17.96
CA VAL A 362 -2.91 20.00 -19.22
C VAL A 362 -4.20 19.22 -19.00
N THR A 363 -5.22 19.54 -19.79
CA THR A 363 -6.52 18.88 -19.77
C THR A 363 -6.88 18.37 -21.16
N GLN A 364 -7.97 17.59 -21.26
CA GLN A 364 -8.54 17.19 -22.55
C GLN A 364 -8.99 18.37 -23.43
N ALA A 365 -9.29 19.54 -22.85
CA ALA A 365 -9.62 20.76 -23.58
C ALA A 365 -8.37 21.59 -23.98
N GLY A 366 -7.17 21.09 -23.66
CA GLY A 366 -5.91 21.80 -23.84
C GLY A 366 -5.31 22.30 -22.53
N ALA A 367 -4.24 23.09 -22.65
CA ALA A 367 -3.54 23.66 -21.52
C ALA A 367 -4.29 24.88 -20.96
N LEU A 368 -4.66 24.84 -19.68
CA LEU A 368 -5.38 25.90 -18.99
C LEU A 368 -4.50 26.57 -17.93
N ASN A 369 -4.41 27.90 -17.98
CA ASN A 369 -3.78 28.68 -16.92
C ASN A 369 -4.81 28.98 -15.83
N ILE A 370 -4.56 28.45 -14.64
CA ILE A 370 -5.43 28.58 -13.48
C ILE A 370 -4.70 29.37 -12.40
N SER A 371 -5.40 30.32 -11.77
CA SER A 371 -4.93 31.00 -10.57
C SER A 371 -5.80 30.62 -9.37
N PHE A 372 -5.32 30.92 -8.17
CA PHE A 372 -6.09 30.80 -6.95
C PHE A 372 -5.84 31.99 -6.03
N SER A 373 -6.81 32.25 -5.18
CA SER A 373 -6.72 33.24 -4.11
C SER A 373 -6.67 32.54 -2.75
N GLY A 374 -6.08 33.20 -1.75
CA GLY A 374 -5.93 32.59 -0.42
C GLY A 374 -5.96 33.59 0.73
N GLY A 375 -6.46 33.15 1.87
CA GLY A 375 -6.35 33.83 3.16
C GLY A 375 -5.50 33.01 4.12
N VAL A 376 -4.46 33.62 4.71
CA VAL A 376 -3.54 32.97 5.64
C VAL A 376 -3.64 33.62 7.01
N THR A 377 -3.85 32.83 8.05
CA THR A 377 -3.88 33.32 9.43
C THR A 377 -3.27 32.29 10.37
N HIS A 378 -3.03 32.71 11.61
CA HIS A 378 -2.63 31.83 12.70
C HIS A 378 -3.86 31.29 13.44
N ILE A 379 -3.71 30.13 14.08
CA ILE A 379 -4.73 29.62 14.99
C ILE A 379 -4.52 30.27 16.36
N ILE A 380 -5.41 31.19 16.72
CA ILE A 380 -5.47 31.85 18.04
C ILE A 380 -6.55 31.24 18.94
N ASP A 381 -6.74 31.83 20.11
CA ASP A 381 -7.86 31.62 21.02
C ASP A 381 -9.20 31.49 20.25
N GLY A 382 -9.94 30.42 20.56
CA GLY A 382 -11.13 30.00 19.80
C GLY A 382 -10.86 28.94 18.73
N GLY A 383 -9.61 28.54 18.53
CA GLY A 383 -9.20 27.35 17.80
C GLY A 383 -9.44 27.39 16.30
N ILE A 384 -9.45 26.20 15.69
CA ILE A 384 -9.48 26.04 14.23
C ILE A 384 -10.72 26.66 13.58
N ASP A 385 -11.87 26.61 14.25
CA ASP A 385 -13.12 27.19 13.74
C ASP A 385 -13.04 28.72 13.58
N ASN A 386 -12.42 29.41 14.55
CA ASN A 386 -12.23 30.86 14.49
C ASN A 386 -11.19 31.24 13.43
N ALA A 387 -10.08 30.51 13.38
CA ALA A 387 -9.02 30.71 12.39
C ALA A 387 -9.55 30.56 10.95
N LEU A 388 -10.39 29.56 10.68
CA LEU A 388 -10.99 29.38 9.36
C LEU A 388 -11.96 30.51 8.99
N LYS A 389 -12.72 31.06 9.94
CA LYS A 389 -13.57 32.24 9.68
C LYS A 389 -12.74 33.48 9.32
N GLN A 390 -11.60 33.67 9.99
CA GLN A 390 -10.68 34.76 9.65
C GLN A 390 -10.03 34.54 8.29
N ALA A 391 -9.57 33.32 8.00
CA ALA A 391 -9.01 32.96 6.69
C ALA A 391 -10.04 33.18 5.56
N ASP A 392 -11.32 32.89 5.78
CA ASP A 392 -12.41 33.17 4.84
C ASP A 392 -12.58 34.67 4.58
N ALA A 393 -12.57 35.50 5.62
CA ALA A 393 -12.62 36.95 5.45
C ALA A 393 -11.41 37.51 4.66
N LEU A 394 -10.22 36.94 4.87
CA LEU A 394 -9.01 37.31 4.13
C LEU A 394 -9.07 36.84 2.68
N LEU A 395 -9.55 35.62 2.42
CA LEU A 395 -9.80 35.10 1.09
C LEU A 395 -10.82 35.96 0.33
N TYR A 396 -11.90 36.37 1.00
CA TYR A 396 -12.89 37.28 0.44
C TYR A 396 -12.26 38.62 0.05
N LYS A 397 -11.37 39.17 0.89
CA LYS A 397 -10.59 40.38 0.57
C LYS A 397 -9.69 40.17 -0.63
N ALA A 398 -9.02 39.02 -0.75
CA ALA A 398 -8.20 38.67 -1.92
C ALA A 398 -9.05 38.67 -3.21
N LYS A 399 -10.22 38.02 -3.19
CA LYS A 399 -11.14 37.97 -4.33
C LYS A 399 -11.67 39.34 -4.74
N LYS A 400 -11.93 40.23 -3.77
CA LYS A 400 -12.37 41.62 -4.05
C LYS A 400 -11.27 42.51 -4.62
N THR A 401 -10.01 42.26 -4.25
CA THR A 401 -8.86 43.09 -4.64
C THR A 401 -8.35 42.79 -6.06
N GLY A 402 -8.83 41.71 -6.68
CA GLY A 402 -8.47 41.34 -8.05
C GLY A 402 -8.18 39.87 -8.27
N ARG A 403 -8.30 39.03 -7.24
CA ARG A 403 -7.94 37.59 -7.26
C ARG A 403 -6.44 37.35 -7.49
N ASN A 404 -6.04 36.08 -7.62
CA ASN A 404 -4.64 35.67 -7.74
C ASN A 404 -3.74 36.34 -6.68
N LEU A 405 -4.22 36.38 -5.45
CA LEU A 405 -3.59 37.08 -4.34
C LEU A 405 -3.72 36.24 -3.07
N ILE A 406 -2.67 36.29 -2.25
CA ILE A 406 -2.69 35.77 -0.89
C ILE A 406 -2.76 36.97 0.06
N VAL A 407 -3.65 36.92 1.04
CA VAL A 407 -3.79 37.95 2.08
C VAL A 407 -3.52 37.30 3.43
N GLN A 408 -2.58 37.86 4.20
CA GLN A 408 -2.30 37.42 5.57
C GLN A 408 -3.01 38.30 6.61
N GLY A 409 -3.39 37.68 7.73
CA GLY A 409 -4.04 38.31 8.89
C GLY A 409 -3.10 38.64 10.03
#